data_AF-A0A2V8Z3P2-F1
#
_entry.id   AF-A0A2V8Z3P2-F1
#
_cell.length_a   1.000
_cell.length_b   1.000
_cell.length_c   1.000
_cell.angle_alpha   90.00
_cell.angle_beta   90.00
_cell.angle_gamma   90.00
#
_symmetry.space_group_name_H-M   'P 1'
#
loop_
_entity.id
_entity.type
_entity.pdbx_description
1 polymer ?
#
loop_
_entity_poly.entity_id
_entity_poly.type
_entity_poly.pdbx_seq_one_letter_code
_entity_poly.pdbx_strand_id
1 'polypeptide(L)'
;MSAQNPSTVGVTGKPIASSPKSTVPIYVAICCLVIVLALVLGVGLAANEVLRHLVQTAPLWVGIALGFRGSNAAYWVALPSFLVWLVLMALIWAYLLGISRIVTGHFSPIEVGMTIIVGAASILGILSFVSSRSSFSSTAKLALFVGFLAIQLICLRISFLPSIAHR
;
A
#
# COMPACT_ATOMS: atom_id res chain seq x y z
N MET A 1 63.97 -39.54 -4.83
CA MET A 1 62.77 -39.40 -3.95
C MET A 1 61.70 -38.67 -4.76
N SER A 2 60.99 -39.38 -5.66
CA SER A 2 59.69 -40.07 -5.49
C SER A 2 58.54 -39.15 -5.08
N ALA A 3 57.58 -39.04 -6.00
CA ALA A 3 56.31 -38.33 -5.90
C ALA A 3 55.25 -39.10 -5.07
N GLN A 4 54.29 -38.37 -4.47
CA GLN A 4 52.86 -38.75 -4.42
C GLN A 4 52.01 -37.67 -3.73
N ASN A 5 50.93 -37.28 -4.41
CA ASN A 5 49.76 -36.57 -3.90
C ASN A 5 48.62 -37.60 -3.87
N PRO A 6 47.73 -37.68 -2.85
CA PRO A 6 46.31 -37.44 -3.15
C PRO A 6 45.40 -36.95 -1.98
N SER A 7 44.52 -36.00 -2.33
CA SER A 7 43.04 -36.03 -2.23
C SER A 7 42.26 -36.18 -0.89
N THR A 8 41.16 -35.41 -0.85
CA THR A 8 39.83 -35.63 -0.21
C THR A 8 39.55 -34.99 1.17
N VAL A 9 38.75 -33.91 1.25
CA VAL A 9 37.25 -33.83 1.39
C VAL A 9 36.80 -33.77 2.86
N GLY A 10 36.08 -32.70 3.23
CA GLY A 10 35.52 -32.54 4.57
C GLY A 10 34.78 -31.22 4.85
N VAL A 11 33.73 -30.92 4.06
CA VAL A 11 32.43 -30.35 4.49
C VAL A 11 32.46 -29.32 5.63
N THR A 12 32.29 -28.03 5.35
CA THR A 12 31.01 -27.35 5.67
C THR A 12 30.87 -26.07 4.84
N GLY A 13 30.71 -26.23 3.52
CA GLY A 13 29.97 -25.26 2.73
C GLY A 13 28.51 -25.28 3.17
N LYS A 14 28.21 -24.61 4.29
CA LYS A 14 26.81 -24.33 4.64
C LYS A 14 26.36 -23.27 3.65
N PRO A 15 25.46 -23.55 2.69
CA PRO A 15 24.83 -22.47 1.95
C PRO A 15 24.25 -21.54 2.99
N ILE A 16 24.61 -20.25 2.93
CA ILE A 16 23.97 -19.21 3.72
C ILE A 16 22.52 -19.30 3.30
N ALA A 17 21.71 -20.01 4.09
CA ALA A 17 20.30 -20.16 3.85
C ALA A 17 19.77 -18.75 3.77
N SER A 18 19.41 -18.32 2.55
CA SER A 18 18.72 -17.07 2.32
C SER A 18 17.53 -17.11 3.25
N SER A 19 17.56 -16.27 4.29
CA SER A 19 16.49 -16.23 5.27
C SER A 19 15.19 -16.13 4.49
N PRO A 20 14.19 -17.01 4.74
CA PRO A 20 12.96 -16.99 3.97
C PRO A 20 12.43 -15.57 4.05
N LYS A 21 12.44 -14.85 2.92
CA LYS A 21 11.85 -13.52 2.83
C LYS A 21 10.43 -13.70 3.32
N SER A 22 10.11 -13.11 4.47
CA SER A 22 8.77 -13.19 5.03
C SER A 22 7.80 -12.83 3.90
N THR A 23 6.84 -13.68 3.60
CA THR A 23 5.91 -13.48 2.48
C THR A 23 4.95 -12.32 2.79
N VAL A 24 4.78 -11.98 4.07
CA VAL A 24 3.77 -11.03 4.54
C VAL A 24 3.92 -9.60 3.95
N PRO A 25 5.11 -8.99 3.84
CA PRO A 25 5.28 -7.65 3.25
C PRO A 25 4.95 -7.58 1.75
N ILE A 26 4.97 -8.72 1.04
CA ILE A 26 4.60 -8.75 -0.38
C ILE A 26 3.09 -8.60 -0.56
N TYR A 27 2.27 -9.09 0.39
CA TYR A 27 0.82 -8.90 0.34
C TYR A 27 0.46 -7.42 0.49
N VAL A 28 1.17 -6.67 1.34
CA VAL A 28 1.00 -5.22 1.45
C VAL A 28 1.34 -4.53 0.13
N ALA A 29 2.46 -4.89 -0.51
CA ALA A 29 2.83 -4.33 -1.80
C ALA A 29 1.76 -4.62 -2.88
N ILE A 30 1.25 -5.85 -2.92
CA ILE A 30 0.18 -6.24 -3.85
C ILE A 30 -1.11 -5.45 -3.57
N CYS A 31 -1.52 -5.32 -2.31
CA CYS A 31 -2.71 -4.54 -1.95
C CYS A 31 -2.55 -3.07 -2.34
N CYS A 32 -1.39 -2.46 -2.05
CA CYS A 32 -1.09 -1.10 -2.49
C CYS A 32 -1.15 -0.98 -4.02
N LEU A 33 -0.57 -1.94 -4.75
CA LEU A 33 -0.57 -1.95 -6.21
C LEU A 33 -1.99 -2.06 -6.78
N VAL A 34 -2.83 -2.94 -6.22
CA VAL A 34 -4.25 -3.08 -6.61
C VAL A 34 -5.00 -1.77 -6.41
N ILE A 35 -4.79 -1.08 -5.27
CA ILE A 35 -5.42 0.22 -5.01
C ILE A 35 -4.96 1.26 -6.04
N VAL A 36 -3.65 1.35 -6.29
CA VAL A 36 -3.09 2.27 -7.31
C VAL A 36 -3.70 2.00 -8.68
N LEU A 37 -3.76 0.74 -9.11
CA LEU A 37 -4.30 0.36 -10.42
C LEU A 37 -5.80 0.67 -10.51
N ALA A 38 -6.58 0.34 -9.48
CA ALA A 38 -8.02 0.61 -9.44
C ALA A 38 -8.32 2.12 -9.56
N LEU A 39 -7.52 2.95 -8.87
CA LEU A 39 -7.70 4.40 -8.86
C LEU A 39 -7.19 5.07 -10.14
N VAL A 40 -5.99 4.71 -10.62
CA VAL A 40 -5.37 5.37 -11.78
C VAL A 40 -5.98 4.88 -13.09
N LEU A 41 -6.15 3.55 -13.25
CA LEU A 41 -6.67 2.97 -14.48
C LEU A 41 -8.21 2.92 -14.52
N GLY A 42 -8.85 2.75 -13.37
CA GLY A 42 -10.31 2.76 -13.30
C GLY A 42 -10.86 4.16 -13.32
N VAL A 43 -10.78 4.81 -12.17
CA VAL A 43 -11.41 6.13 -11.96
C VAL A 43 -10.67 7.22 -12.72
N GLY A 44 -9.34 7.21 -12.71
CA GLY A 44 -8.52 8.22 -13.38
C GLY A 44 -8.77 8.29 -14.88
N LEU A 45 -8.79 7.16 -15.59
CA LEU A 45 -9.06 7.12 -17.03
C LEU A 45 -10.54 7.35 -17.35
N ALA A 46 -11.46 6.81 -16.55
CA ALA A 46 -12.89 6.98 -16.80
C ALA A 46 -13.36 8.43 -16.59
N ALA A 47 -12.75 9.16 -15.65
CA ALA A 47 -13.14 10.52 -15.28
C ALA A 47 -12.16 11.61 -15.78
N ASN A 48 -11.10 11.26 -16.53
CA ASN A 48 -9.98 12.15 -16.89
C ASN A 48 -9.31 12.83 -15.68
N GLU A 49 -9.23 12.12 -14.56
CA GLU A 49 -8.70 12.63 -13.29
C GLU A 49 -7.41 11.91 -12.91
N VAL A 50 -6.66 11.43 -13.90
CA VAL A 50 -5.45 10.61 -13.71
C VAL A 50 -4.43 11.31 -12.82
N LEU A 51 -4.19 12.61 -13.07
CA LEU A 51 -3.21 13.40 -12.30
C LEU A 51 -3.59 13.49 -10.83
N ARG A 52 -4.89 13.66 -10.55
CA ARG A 52 -5.45 13.69 -9.21
C ARG A 52 -5.17 12.39 -8.45
N HIS A 53 -5.48 11.25 -9.08
CA HIS A 53 -5.26 9.92 -8.49
C HIS A 53 -3.77 9.60 -8.33
N LEU A 54 -2.91 10.10 -9.22
CA LEU A 54 -1.45 9.91 -9.11
C LEU A 54 -0.90 10.60 -7.85
N VAL A 55 -1.34 11.83 -7.58
CA VAL A 55 -0.96 12.59 -6.38
C VAL A 55 -1.51 11.95 -5.11
N GLN A 56 -2.78 11.52 -5.12
CA GLN A 56 -3.41 10.86 -3.96
C GLN A 56 -2.77 9.51 -3.61
N THR A 57 -2.27 8.78 -4.62
CA THR A 57 -1.65 7.47 -4.44
C THR A 57 -0.14 7.54 -4.20
N ALA A 58 0.49 8.72 -4.26
CA ALA A 58 1.92 8.93 -3.98
C ALA A 58 2.43 8.21 -2.71
N PRO A 59 1.72 8.24 -1.56
CA PRO A 59 2.20 7.56 -0.35
C PRO A 59 2.16 6.03 -0.46
N LEU A 60 1.22 5.47 -1.24
CA LEU A 60 1.12 4.03 -1.49
C LEU A 60 2.32 3.50 -2.26
N TRP A 61 2.93 4.31 -3.15
CA TRP A 61 4.15 3.93 -3.86
C TRP A 61 5.33 3.67 -2.92
N VAL A 62 5.42 4.39 -1.80
CA VAL A 62 6.42 4.11 -0.77
C VAL A 62 6.13 2.77 -0.08
N GLY A 63 4.86 2.48 0.18
CA GLY A 63 4.42 1.17 0.67
C GLY A 63 4.78 0.03 -0.27
N ILE A 64 4.58 0.21 -1.58
CA ILE A 64 4.97 -0.75 -2.64
C ILE A 64 6.48 -0.98 -2.62
N ALA A 65 7.27 0.09 -2.65
CA ALA A 65 8.73 -0.01 -2.67
C ALA A 65 9.27 -0.72 -1.43
N LEU A 66 8.74 -0.40 -0.24
CA LEU A 66 9.15 -1.05 1.01
C LEU A 66 8.69 -2.50 1.10
N GLY A 67 7.49 -2.81 0.59
CA GLY A 67 6.95 -4.17 0.58
C GLY A 67 7.74 -5.10 -0.35
N PHE A 68 8.13 -4.64 -1.55
CA PHE A 68 9.02 -5.40 -2.44
C PHE A 68 10.45 -5.56 -1.88
N ARG A 69 10.91 -4.58 -1.08
CA ARG A 69 12.17 -4.69 -0.33
C ARG A 69 12.08 -5.65 0.86
N GLY A 70 10.90 -6.19 1.16
CA GLY A 70 10.67 -7.10 2.28
C GLY A 70 10.79 -6.42 3.65
N SER A 71 10.66 -5.09 3.70
CA SER A 71 10.84 -4.33 4.94
C SER A 71 9.58 -4.37 5.80
N ASN A 72 9.74 -4.69 7.08
CA ASN A 72 8.67 -4.61 8.08
C ASN A 72 8.18 -3.16 8.31
N ALA A 73 8.89 -2.15 7.82
CA ALA A 73 8.41 -0.77 7.83
C ALA A 73 7.25 -0.54 6.85
N ALA A 74 7.09 -1.41 5.83
CA ALA A 74 6.04 -1.29 4.82
C ALA A 74 4.64 -1.22 5.45
N TYR A 75 4.41 -1.97 6.53
CA TYR A 75 3.15 -1.94 7.25
C TYR A 75 2.83 -0.58 7.85
N TRP A 76 3.76 -0.02 8.63
CA TRP A 76 3.53 1.22 9.36
C TRP A 76 3.39 2.43 8.42
N VAL A 77 3.98 2.32 7.24
CA VAL A 77 3.89 3.29 6.15
C VAL A 77 2.56 3.16 5.39
N ALA A 78 2.13 1.94 5.03
CA ALA A 78 0.94 1.72 4.22
C ALA A 78 -0.37 1.72 5.03
N LEU A 79 -0.33 1.38 6.31
CA LEU A 79 -1.49 1.32 7.21
C LEU A 79 -2.29 2.63 7.26
N PRO A 80 -1.69 3.82 7.48
CA PRO A 80 -2.46 5.06 7.48
C PRO A 80 -3.11 5.33 6.12
N SER A 81 -2.46 4.97 5.01
CA SER A 81 -3.05 5.09 3.68
C SER A 81 -4.25 4.15 3.50
N PHE A 82 -4.16 2.88 3.90
CA PHE A 82 -5.30 1.95 3.84
C PHE A 82 -6.48 2.42 4.69
N LEU A 83 -6.23 2.98 5.87
CA LEU A 83 -7.30 3.52 6.72
C LEU A 83 -7.99 4.72 6.07
N VAL A 84 -7.22 5.67 5.53
CA VAL A 84 -7.79 6.83 4.82
C VAL A 84 -8.61 6.38 3.62
N TRP A 85 -8.09 5.45 2.81
CA TRP A 85 -8.82 4.91 1.66
C TRP A 85 -10.11 4.20 2.09
N LEU A 86 -10.05 3.37 3.13
CA LEU A 86 -11.23 2.66 3.63
C LEU A 86 -12.30 3.63 4.17
N VAL A 87 -11.90 4.67 4.90
CA VAL A 87 -12.82 5.73 5.35
C VAL A 87 -13.45 6.44 4.16
N LEU A 88 -12.68 6.78 3.13
CA LEU A 88 -13.22 7.39 1.91
C LEU A 88 -14.24 6.47 1.22
N MET A 89 -13.93 5.18 1.07
CA MET A 89 -14.88 4.22 0.51
C MET A 89 -16.16 4.15 1.36
N ALA A 90 -16.03 4.10 2.69
CA ALA A 90 -17.19 4.10 3.59
C ALA A 90 -18.04 5.37 3.46
N LEU A 91 -17.43 6.55 3.28
CA LEU A 91 -18.15 7.80 3.05
C LEU A 91 -18.89 7.81 1.70
N ILE A 92 -18.28 7.26 0.63
CA ILE A 92 -18.94 7.12 -0.68
C ILE A 92 -20.15 6.19 -0.55
N TRP A 93 -20.00 5.05 0.13
CA TRP A 93 -21.11 4.12 0.38
C TRP A 93 -22.22 4.76 1.23
N ALA A 94 -21.86 5.52 2.27
CA ALA A 94 -22.82 6.26 3.06
C ALA A 94 -23.60 7.29 2.21
N TYR A 95 -22.96 7.89 1.22
CA TYR A 95 -23.63 8.75 0.24
C TYR A 95 -24.56 7.98 -0.70
N LEU A 96 -24.11 6.86 -1.27
CA LEU A 96 -24.91 6.01 -2.16
C LEU A 96 -26.16 5.46 -1.45
N LEU A 97 -26.06 5.17 -0.16
CA LEU A 97 -27.18 4.72 0.68
C LEU A 97 -28.07 5.88 1.18
N GLY A 98 -27.73 7.14 0.86
CA GLY A 98 -28.47 8.33 1.28
C GLY A 98 -28.29 8.71 2.76
N ILE A 99 -27.35 8.10 3.46
CA ILE A 99 -27.09 8.30 4.90
C ILE A 99 -26.28 9.58 5.14
N SER A 100 -25.40 9.95 4.20
CA SER A 100 -24.50 11.12 4.33
C SER A 100 -24.47 11.96 3.05
N ARG A 101 -24.41 13.29 3.18
CA ARG A 101 -24.16 14.22 2.05
C ARG A 101 -22.80 14.91 2.13
N ILE A 102 -21.88 14.37 2.94
CA ILE A 102 -20.54 14.94 3.10
C ILE A 102 -19.75 14.89 1.78
N VAL A 103 -19.98 13.85 0.98
CA VAL A 103 -19.44 13.70 -0.37
C VAL A 103 -20.61 13.87 -1.33
N THR A 104 -20.46 14.70 -2.37
CA THR A 104 -21.49 14.93 -3.39
C THR A 104 -20.87 14.74 -4.77
N GLY A 105 -21.54 13.96 -5.62
CA GLY A 105 -21.08 13.69 -6.98
C GLY A 105 -21.99 12.70 -7.71
N HIS A 106 -21.88 12.66 -9.04
CA HIS A 106 -22.46 11.61 -9.86
C HIS A 106 -21.47 10.45 -9.92
N PHE A 107 -21.82 9.31 -9.34
CA PHE A 107 -21.00 8.10 -9.42
C PHE A 107 -21.53 7.21 -10.54
N SER A 108 -20.67 6.93 -11.51
CA SER A 108 -20.89 5.91 -12.54
C SER A 108 -20.77 4.50 -11.94
N PRO A 109 -21.37 3.48 -12.58
CA PRO A 109 -21.24 2.08 -12.14
C PRO A 109 -19.78 1.61 -12.05
N ILE A 110 -18.90 2.12 -12.91
CA ILE A 110 -17.46 1.79 -12.91
C ILE A 110 -16.79 2.31 -11.64
N GLU A 111 -17.11 3.54 -11.22
CA GLU A 111 -16.56 4.13 -9.99
C GLU A 111 -17.05 3.36 -8.76
N VAL A 112 -18.33 2.98 -8.73
CA VAL A 112 -18.86 2.13 -7.65
C VAL A 112 -18.11 0.79 -7.59
N GLY A 113 -17.87 0.15 -8.75
CA GLY A 113 -17.08 -1.08 -8.82
C GLY A 113 -15.65 -0.91 -8.29
N MET A 114 -14.99 0.20 -8.63
CA MET A 114 -13.63 0.48 -8.12
C MET A 114 -13.61 0.75 -6.62
N THR A 115 -14.66 1.34 -6.04
CA THR A 115 -14.72 1.52 -4.58
C THR A 115 -14.76 0.19 -3.82
N ILE A 116 -15.44 -0.83 -4.37
CA ILE A 116 -15.45 -2.18 -3.80
C ILE A 116 -14.05 -2.79 -3.85
N ILE A 117 -13.36 -2.68 -4.98
CA ILE A 117 -12.01 -3.21 -5.16
C ILE A 117 -11.03 -2.54 -4.20
N VAL A 118 -11.05 -1.21 -4.11
CA VAL A 118 -10.17 -0.44 -3.21
C VAL A 118 -10.49 -0.75 -1.75
N GLY A 119 -11.78 -0.85 -1.39
CA GLY A 119 -12.22 -1.22 -0.05
C GLY A 119 -11.74 -2.61 0.36
N ALA A 120 -11.94 -3.62 -0.49
CA ALA A 120 -11.49 -4.99 -0.25
C ALA A 120 -9.97 -5.06 -0.12
N ALA A 121 -9.21 -4.42 -1.02
CA ALA A 121 -7.75 -4.38 -0.95
C ALA A 121 -7.25 -3.68 0.33
N SER A 122 -7.93 -2.62 0.78
CA SER A 122 -7.59 -1.91 2.02
C SER A 122 -7.85 -2.81 3.24
N ILE A 123 -8.98 -3.51 3.29
CA ILE A 123 -9.29 -4.47 4.36
C ILE A 123 -8.25 -5.59 4.40
N LEU A 124 -7.94 -6.21 3.27
CA LEU A 124 -6.93 -7.27 3.19
C LEU A 124 -5.55 -6.77 3.62
N GLY A 125 -5.16 -5.56 3.22
CA GLY A 125 -3.93 -4.90 3.66
C GLY A 125 -3.90 -4.70 5.18
N ILE A 126 -4.99 -4.25 5.79
CA ILE A 126 -5.11 -4.08 7.25
C ILE A 126 -5.10 -5.44 7.98
N LEU A 127 -5.81 -6.45 7.47
CA LEU A 127 -5.82 -7.78 8.08
C LEU A 127 -4.43 -8.43 8.03
N SER A 128 -3.66 -8.20 6.97
CA SER A 128 -2.27 -8.66 6.87
C SER A 128 -1.34 -8.02 7.90
N PHE A 129 -1.72 -6.88 8.47
CA PHE A 129 -0.98 -6.25 9.55
C PHE A 129 -1.23 -6.94 10.91
N VAL A 130 -2.46 -7.39 11.17
CA VAL A 130 -2.81 -8.09 12.42
C VAL A 130 -2.01 -9.39 12.58
N SER A 131 -1.69 -10.06 11.46
CA SER A 131 -0.87 -11.26 11.45
C SER A 131 0.65 -10.99 11.53
N SER A 132 1.09 -9.73 11.46
CA SER A 132 2.50 -9.34 11.44
C SER A 132 3.05 -9.02 12.84
N ARG A 133 4.09 -9.75 13.26
CA ARG A 133 4.82 -9.45 14.50
C ARG A 133 5.89 -8.39 14.23
N SER A 134 5.60 -7.13 14.54
CA SER A 134 6.53 -6.04 14.29
C SER A 134 7.52 -5.79 15.44
N SER A 135 8.82 -5.91 15.17
CA SER A 135 9.93 -5.73 16.14
C SER A 135 10.34 -4.26 16.41
N PHE A 136 9.65 -3.27 15.85
CA PHE A 136 9.99 -1.85 16.08
C PHE A 136 9.54 -1.35 17.47
N SER A 137 10.25 -0.34 17.99
CA SER A 137 9.86 0.38 19.20
C SER A 137 8.52 1.12 18.99
N SER A 138 7.71 1.22 20.04
CA SER A 138 6.38 1.86 19.95
C SER A 138 6.43 3.29 19.44
N THR A 139 7.49 4.04 19.79
CA THR A 139 7.71 5.41 19.32
C THR A 139 7.97 5.48 17.81
N ALA A 140 8.82 4.58 17.27
CA ALA A 140 9.11 4.55 15.83
C ALA A 140 7.87 4.17 15.01
N LYS A 141 7.06 3.24 15.53
CA LYS A 141 5.77 2.83 14.95
C LYS A 141 4.80 4.02 14.86
N LEU A 142 4.65 4.75 15.98
CA LEU A 142 3.78 5.92 16.05
C LEU A 142 4.26 7.05 15.13
N ALA A 143 5.57 7.33 15.11
CA ALA A 143 6.15 8.36 14.25
C ALA A 143 5.94 8.07 12.76
N LEU A 144 6.16 6.81 12.32
CA LEU A 144 5.90 6.40 10.94
C LEU A 144 4.41 6.52 10.59
N PHE A 145 3.54 6.07 11.48
CA PHE A 145 2.10 6.15 11.26
C PHE A 145 1.61 7.59 11.13
N VAL A 146 1.95 8.45 12.09
CA VAL A 146 1.53 9.86 12.10
C VAL A 146 2.14 10.63 10.93
N GLY A 147 3.42 10.39 10.63
CA GLY A 147 4.10 11.01 9.49
C GLY A 147 3.44 10.67 8.16
N PHE A 148 3.18 9.38 7.90
CA PHE A 148 2.52 8.96 6.67
C PHE A 148 1.04 9.33 6.62
N LEU A 149 0.35 9.37 7.77
CA LEU A 149 -1.01 9.89 7.83
C LEU A 149 -1.05 11.37 7.44
N ALA A 150 -0.15 12.19 7.99
CA ALA A 150 -0.05 13.60 7.63
C ALA A 150 0.26 13.77 6.14
N ILE A 151 1.22 13.01 5.61
CA ILE A 151 1.55 13.02 4.17
C ILE A 151 0.32 12.62 3.34
N GLN A 152 -0.40 11.56 3.72
CA GLN A 152 -1.60 11.11 3.00
C GLN A 152 -2.69 12.18 2.99
N LEU A 153 -2.92 12.85 4.12
CA LEU A 153 -3.90 13.94 4.21
C LEU A 153 -3.46 15.17 3.40
N ILE A 154 -2.16 15.48 3.38
CA ILE A 154 -1.60 16.56 2.56
C ILE A 154 -1.76 16.22 1.07
N CYS A 155 -1.41 15.03 0.63
CA CYS A 155 -1.60 14.58 -0.76
C CYS A 155 -3.08 14.64 -1.16
N LEU A 156 -3.99 14.21 -0.27
CA LEU A 156 -5.42 14.29 -0.48
C LEU A 156 -5.88 15.75 -0.60
N ARG A 157 -5.44 16.63 0.29
CA ARG A 157 -5.75 18.07 0.22
C ARG A 157 -5.20 18.73 -1.04
N ILE A 158 -3.96 18.44 -1.40
CA ILE A 158 -3.30 18.97 -2.61
C ILE A 158 -4.07 18.56 -3.85
N SER A 159 -4.51 17.31 -3.89
CA SER A 159 -5.31 16.77 -4.98
C SER A 159 -6.65 17.49 -5.17
N PHE A 160 -7.19 18.19 -4.17
CA PHE A 160 -8.40 18.99 -4.31
C PHE A 160 -8.13 20.44 -4.74
N LEU A 161 -6.86 20.86 -4.88
CA LEU A 161 -6.58 22.18 -5.40
C LEU A 161 -6.98 22.27 -6.90
N PRO A 162 -7.61 23.38 -7.30
CA PRO A 162 -8.16 23.56 -8.65
C PRO A 162 -7.10 23.53 -9.76
N SER A 163 -5.82 23.71 -9.43
CA SER A 163 -4.71 23.58 -10.38
C SER A 163 -4.47 22.14 -10.86
N ILE A 164 -4.93 21.14 -10.10
CA ILE A 164 -4.81 19.70 -10.43
C ILE A 164 -6.16 19.12 -10.86
N ALA A 165 -7.29 19.69 -10.41
CA ALA A 165 -8.64 19.22 -10.74
C ALA A 165 -9.14 19.59 -12.16
N HIS A 166 -8.43 20.45 -12.89
CA HIS A 166 -8.86 20.96 -14.21
C HIS A 166 -7.88 20.66 -15.35
N ARG A 167 -6.95 19.73 -15.19
CA ARG A 167 -6.01 19.34 -16.26
C ARG A 167 -6.18 17.89 -16.68
#